data_AF-A0A0K9PKL8-F1
#
_entry.id   AF-A0A0K9PKL8-F1
#
_cell.length_a   1.000
_cell.length_b   1.000
_cell.length_c   1.000
_cell.angle_alpha   90.00
_cell.angle_beta   90.00
_cell.angle_gamma   90.00
#
_symmetry.space_group_name_H-M   'P 1'
#
loop_
_entity.id
_entity.type
_entity.pdbx_description
1 polymer ?
#
loop_
_entity_poly.entity_id
_entity_poly.type
_entity_poly.pdbx_seq_one_letter_code
_entity_poly.pdbx_strand_id
1 'polypeptide(L)'
;MRLGGKMKALATVISIFHRRKSTALLHSAVPPPSLYPLRMNQQTQIHHLIPHLCHGNSTSTAIALLTTCLIHTSTPPHSLPFPVLISHLTTSSTVSIFYSLSLLSSAPRRHSIYLSTLLLSSFFKNRRPKDAMEVYRWVCKEEEENAVEVGKLVVVGLCRCGEVKEAMCVVRDLVRRSGGKRFVDAEVRKWVYWGLIREARVKEAILVGKALLLVGDDLKCAELVDRVIQEFKE
;
A
#
# COMPACT_ATOMS: atom_id res chain seq x y z
N MET A 1 34.97 19.19 -2.44
CA MET A 1 34.11 20.38 -2.72
C MET A 1 32.95 20.03 -3.67
N ARG A 2 31.89 19.34 -3.24
CA ARG A 2 30.66 19.14 -4.06
C ARG A 2 29.36 18.97 -3.24
N LEU A 3 29.26 19.65 -2.09
CA LEU A 3 28.00 19.71 -1.30
C LEU A 3 27.21 21.02 -1.47
N GLY A 4 27.83 22.10 -1.96
CA GLY A 4 27.19 23.42 -2.07
C GLY A 4 26.14 23.57 -3.18
N GLY A 5 26.15 22.71 -4.20
CA GLY A 5 25.20 22.77 -5.31
C GLY A 5 23.85 22.11 -5.03
N LYS A 6 23.82 21.05 -4.20
CA LYS A 6 22.63 20.25 -3.92
C LYS A 6 21.68 20.93 -2.91
N MET A 7 22.22 21.66 -1.94
CA MET A 7 21.41 22.47 -1.02
C MET A 7 20.76 23.68 -1.71
N LYS A 8 21.37 24.21 -2.78
CA LYS A 8 20.76 25.30 -3.56
C LYS A 8 19.51 24.86 -4.32
N ALA A 9 19.45 23.62 -4.82
CA ALA A 9 18.26 23.08 -5.48
C ALA A 9 17.08 22.92 -4.48
N LEU A 10 17.34 22.36 -3.30
CA LEU A 10 16.34 22.27 -2.22
C LEU A 10 15.91 23.65 -1.74
N ALA A 11 16.84 24.59 -1.55
CA ALA A 11 16.53 25.97 -1.17
C ALA A 11 15.74 26.72 -2.25
N THR A 12 15.95 26.43 -3.54
CA THR A 12 15.19 27.02 -4.65
C THR A 12 13.77 26.47 -4.71
N VAL A 13 13.59 25.17 -4.48
CA VAL A 13 12.25 24.58 -4.39
C VAL A 13 11.51 25.15 -3.16
N ILE A 14 12.15 25.17 -1.99
CA ILE A 14 11.57 25.72 -0.76
C ILE A 14 11.28 27.23 -0.89
N SER A 15 12.14 28.01 -1.55
CA SER A 15 11.92 29.45 -1.76
C SER A 15 10.82 29.76 -2.77
N ILE A 16 10.62 28.95 -3.81
CA ILE A 16 9.46 29.05 -4.70
C ILE A 16 8.16 28.79 -3.93
N PHE A 17 8.17 27.89 -2.94
CA PHE A 17 7.02 27.64 -2.07
C PHE A 17 6.81 28.75 -1.02
N HIS A 18 7.88 29.32 -0.47
CA HIS A 18 7.75 30.41 0.52
C HIS A 18 7.36 31.75 -0.11
N ARG A 19 7.81 32.04 -1.35
CA ARG A 19 7.45 33.26 -2.08
C ARG A 19 5.96 33.34 -2.44
N ARG A 20 5.24 32.22 -2.43
CA ARG A 20 3.77 32.17 -2.61
C ARG A 20 2.97 32.62 -1.39
N LYS A 21 3.57 32.73 -0.20
CA LYS A 21 2.87 33.15 1.02
C LYS A 21 2.90 34.66 1.30
N SER A 22 3.69 35.44 0.57
CA SER A 22 4.06 36.80 1.02
C SER A 22 3.80 37.96 0.04
N THR A 23 2.92 37.80 -0.95
CA THR A 23 2.43 38.94 -1.75
C THR A 23 0.90 38.95 -1.72
N ALA A 24 0.36 39.36 -0.58
CA ALA A 24 -0.93 40.03 -0.54
C ALA A 24 -0.70 41.52 -0.89
N LEU A 25 -1.65 42.12 -1.60
CA LEU A 25 -1.72 43.50 -2.11
C LEU A 25 -1.23 43.69 -3.56
N LEU A 26 -2.11 43.42 -4.52
CA LEU A 26 -2.74 44.41 -5.41
C LEU A 26 -3.63 43.68 -6.44
N HIS A 27 -4.79 44.27 -6.72
CA HIS A 27 -5.86 43.71 -7.55
C HIS A 27 -5.40 43.24 -8.94
N SER A 28 -5.55 41.94 -9.23
CA SER A 28 -6.11 41.45 -10.51
C SER A 28 -6.33 39.93 -10.43
N ALA A 29 -7.58 39.50 -10.67
CA ALA A 29 -8.04 38.15 -10.97
C ALA A 29 -7.00 37.01 -10.97
N VAL A 30 -6.80 36.35 -9.83
CA VAL A 30 -6.14 35.04 -9.78
C VAL A 30 -7.24 33.98 -9.66
N PRO A 31 -7.46 33.13 -10.69
CA PRO A 31 -8.36 31.99 -10.53
C PRO A 31 -7.79 31.04 -9.47
N PRO A 32 -8.62 30.22 -8.79
CA PRO A 32 -8.17 29.37 -7.69
C PRO A 32 -6.97 28.51 -8.08
N PRO A 33 -6.10 28.10 -7.13
CA PRO A 33 -4.89 27.35 -7.44
C PRO A 33 -5.24 26.02 -8.10
N SER A 34 -5.29 26.00 -9.42
CA SER A 34 -5.43 24.78 -10.21
C SER A 34 -4.14 23.97 -9.99
N LEU A 35 -4.29 22.77 -9.43
CA LEU A 35 -3.20 21.82 -9.28
C LEU A 35 -2.62 21.51 -10.66
N TYR A 36 -1.42 22.01 -10.96
CA TYR A 36 -0.75 21.70 -12.22
C TYR A 36 0.06 20.41 -12.10
N PRO A 37 0.09 19.56 -13.14
CA PRO A 37 1.01 18.44 -13.19
C PRO A 37 2.47 18.94 -13.27
N LEU A 38 3.39 18.22 -12.62
CA LEU A 38 4.82 18.49 -12.69
C LEU A 38 5.30 18.38 -14.14
N ARG A 39 6.20 19.29 -14.53
CA ARG A 39 6.85 19.20 -15.85
C ARG A 39 7.77 17.98 -15.90
N MET A 40 7.96 17.43 -17.10
CA MET A 40 8.82 16.26 -17.34
C MET A 40 10.21 16.39 -16.68
N ASN A 41 10.87 17.54 -16.82
CA ASN A 41 12.19 17.77 -16.22
C ASN A 41 12.20 17.67 -14.69
N GLN A 42 11.11 18.10 -14.02
CA GLN A 42 11.00 18.01 -12.57
C GLN A 42 10.78 16.56 -12.13
N GLN A 43 10.00 15.79 -12.89
CA GLN A 43 9.82 14.36 -12.65
C GLN A 43 11.15 13.61 -12.79
N THR A 44 11.92 13.86 -13.86
CA THR A 44 13.24 13.25 -14.06
C THR A 44 14.20 13.57 -12.91
N GLN A 45 14.21 14.82 -12.43
CA GLN A 45 15.01 15.21 -11.27
C GLN A 45 14.60 14.45 -10.00
N ILE A 46 13.30 14.32 -9.73
CA ILE A 46 12.79 13.57 -8.58
C ILE A 46 13.19 12.09 -8.69
N HIS A 47 13.05 11.49 -9.87
CA HIS A 47 13.46 10.10 -10.13
C HIS A 47 14.95 9.87 -9.85
N HIS A 48 15.83 10.82 -10.13
CA HIS A 48 17.26 10.71 -9.80
C HIS A 48 17.57 10.99 -8.33
N LEU A 49 16.86 11.91 -7.69
CA LEU A 49 17.12 12.32 -6.30
C LEU A 49 16.66 11.27 -5.29
N ILE A 50 15.56 10.58 -5.55
CA ILE A 50 14.97 9.63 -4.59
C ILE A 50 15.91 8.46 -4.27
N PRO A 51 16.52 7.75 -5.23
CA PRO A 51 17.52 6.74 -4.93
C PRO A 51 18.67 7.31 -4.08
N HIS A 52 19.16 8.51 -4.40
CA HIS A 52 20.27 9.12 -3.66
C HIS A 52 19.90 9.43 -2.20
N LEU A 53 18.69 9.93 -1.95
CA LEU A 53 18.18 10.20 -0.61
C LEU A 53 17.95 8.92 0.21
N CYS A 54 17.50 7.85 -0.45
CA CYS A 54 17.34 6.53 0.18
C CYS A 54 18.70 5.96 0.63
N HIS A 55 19.73 6.02 -0.22
CA HIS A 55 21.08 5.54 0.15
C HIS A 55 21.79 6.45 1.17
N GLY A 56 21.42 7.73 1.24
CA GLY A 56 21.97 8.70 2.19
C GLY A 56 21.31 8.71 3.58
N ASN A 57 20.55 7.66 3.93
CA ASN A 57 19.82 7.51 5.20
C ASN A 57 18.83 8.67 5.50
N SER A 58 18.37 9.37 4.47
CA SER A 58 17.46 10.53 4.57
C SER A 58 16.05 10.15 4.09
N THR A 59 15.57 8.99 4.52
CA THR A 59 14.32 8.37 4.07
C THR A 59 13.09 9.21 4.44
N SER A 60 13.10 9.87 5.59
CA SER A 60 12.05 10.81 6.01
C SER A 60 11.90 11.99 5.05
N THR A 61 13.02 12.53 4.54
CA THR A 61 13.04 13.61 3.55
C THR A 61 12.51 13.14 2.20
N ALA A 62 12.87 11.91 1.79
CA ALA A 62 12.36 11.31 0.55
C ALA A 62 10.82 11.12 0.61
N ILE A 63 10.31 10.65 1.74
CA ILE A 63 8.87 10.52 2.01
C ILE A 63 8.21 11.90 1.94
N ALA A 64 8.70 12.88 2.71
CA ALA A 64 8.13 14.22 2.73
C ALA A 64 8.11 14.88 1.35
N LEU A 65 9.16 14.67 0.54
CA LEU A 65 9.21 15.18 -0.84
C LEU A 65 8.13 14.55 -1.72
N LEU A 66 7.96 13.22 -1.68
CA LEU A 66 6.92 12.57 -2.50
C LEU A 66 5.52 12.89 -2.00
N THR A 67 5.30 12.95 -0.69
CA THR A 67 4.02 13.36 -0.10
C THR A 67 3.66 14.79 -0.48
N THR A 68 4.61 15.73 -0.38
CA THR A 68 4.36 17.13 -0.80
C THR A 68 4.08 17.23 -2.28
N CYS A 69 4.71 16.40 -3.13
CA CYS A 69 4.36 16.30 -4.54
C CYS A 69 2.91 15.81 -4.73
N LEU A 70 2.46 14.80 -3.99
CA LEU A 70 1.08 14.31 -4.08
C LEU A 70 0.03 15.31 -3.59
N ILE A 71 0.35 16.15 -2.60
CA ILE A 71 -0.57 17.14 -2.04
C ILE A 71 -0.68 18.37 -2.96
N HIS A 72 0.45 18.84 -3.50
CA HIS A 72 0.52 20.12 -4.20
C HIS A 72 0.47 20.01 -5.73
N THR A 73 0.43 18.81 -6.28
CA THR A 73 0.43 18.60 -7.74
C THR A 73 -0.67 17.62 -8.13
N SER A 74 -1.25 17.81 -9.31
CA SER A 74 -2.20 16.84 -9.89
C SER A 74 -1.47 15.63 -10.51
N THR A 75 -0.20 15.40 -10.17
CA THR A 75 0.54 14.31 -10.80
C THR A 75 0.02 12.96 -10.33
N PRO A 76 -0.18 12.02 -11.26
CA PRO A 76 -0.62 10.71 -10.86
C PRO A 76 0.53 9.98 -10.17
N PRO A 77 0.25 9.18 -9.13
CA PRO A 77 1.27 8.56 -8.31
C PRO A 77 2.15 7.57 -9.09
N HIS A 78 1.64 7.01 -10.20
CA HIS A 78 2.41 6.11 -11.07
C HIS A 78 3.59 6.80 -11.78
N SER A 79 3.54 8.12 -11.94
CA SER A 79 4.62 8.89 -12.56
C SER A 79 5.77 9.21 -11.59
N LEU A 80 5.55 8.97 -10.30
CA LEU A 80 6.51 9.23 -9.23
C LEU A 80 7.27 7.94 -8.86
N PRO A 81 8.52 8.05 -8.39
CA PRO A 81 9.37 6.90 -8.08
C PRO A 81 9.00 6.23 -6.73
N PHE A 82 7.71 6.06 -6.44
CA PHE A 82 7.23 5.31 -5.27
C PHE A 82 7.75 3.88 -5.22
N PRO A 83 7.83 3.12 -6.33
CA PRO A 83 8.39 1.76 -6.29
C PRO A 83 9.82 1.72 -5.74
N VAL A 84 10.65 2.71 -6.06
CA VAL A 84 12.03 2.79 -5.56
C VAL A 84 12.05 3.04 -4.06
N LEU A 85 11.30 4.04 -3.59
CA LEU A 85 11.20 4.34 -2.17
C LEU A 85 10.66 3.13 -1.39
N ILE A 86 9.57 2.52 -1.87
CA ILE A 86 8.92 1.38 -1.23
C ILE A 86 9.86 0.18 -1.19
N SER A 87 10.57 -0.13 -2.27
CA SER A 87 11.54 -1.22 -2.27
C SER A 87 12.66 -0.99 -1.24
N HIS A 88 13.13 0.24 -1.10
CA HIS A 88 14.12 0.60 -0.09
C HIS A 88 13.55 0.48 1.33
N LEU A 89 12.34 0.99 1.55
CA LEU A 89 11.63 0.84 2.82
C LEU A 89 11.52 -0.64 3.19
N THR A 90 10.97 -1.49 2.34
CA THR A 90 10.72 -2.90 2.71
C THR A 90 11.99 -3.73 2.83
N THR A 91 13.12 -3.26 2.30
CA THR A 91 14.44 -3.91 2.45
C THR A 91 15.14 -3.50 3.74
N SER A 92 14.94 -2.26 4.20
CA SER A 92 15.47 -1.76 5.47
C SER A 92 14.62 -2.24 6.67
N SER A 93 15.19 -2.24 7.90
CA SER A 93 14.68 -2.88 9.14
C SER A 93 13.27 -2.48 9.61
N THR A 94 12.89 -2.80 10.85
CA THR A 94 11.56 -2.52 11.46
C THR A 94 11.09 -1.06 11.38
N VAL A 95 12.01 -0.09 11.34
CA VAL A 95 11.68 1.35 11.15
C VAL A 95 10.92 1.61 9.83
N SER A 96 11.04 0.68 8.88
CA SER A 96 10.31 0.65 7.61
C SER A 96 8.79 0.76 7.76
N ILE A 97 8.21 0.08 8.75
CA ILE A 97 6.75 0.03 8.88
C ILE A 97 6.22 1.38 9.34
N PHE A 98 6.84 2.00 10.34
CA PHE A 98 6.50 3.35 10.79
C PHE A 98 6.57 4.37 9.64
N TYR A 99 7.60 4.29 8.81
CA TYR A 99 7.73 5.15 7.63
C TYR A 99 6.68 4.84 6.55
N SER A 100 6.32 3.57 6.37
CA SER A 100 5.27 3.18 5.43
C SER A 100 3.88 3.68 5.86
N LEU A 101 3.56 3.59 7.16
CA LEU A 101 2.29 4.05 7.71
C LEU A 101 2.20 5.57 7.75
N SER A 102 3.29 6.27 8.06
CA SER A 102 3.33 7.74 7.98
C SER A 102 3.22 8.23 6.53
N LEU A 103 3.83 7.52 5.57
CA LEU A 103 3.62 7.80 4.15
C LEU A 103 2.15 7.64 3.75
N LEU A 104 1.49 6.56 4.17
CA LEU A 104 0.06 6.32 3.89
C LEU A 104 -0.84 7.37 4.56
N SER A 105 -0.58 7.69 5.82
CA SER A 105 -1.37 8.67 6.58
C SER A 105 -1.24 10.10 6.04
N SER A 106 -0.11 10.44 5.44
CA SER A 106 0.14 11.78 4.89
C SER A 106 -0.29 11.92 3.43
N ALA A 107 -0.51 10.81 2.73
CA ALA A 107 -0.93 10.82 1.34
C ALA A 107 -2.44 11.14 1.18
N PRO A 108 -2.85 11.77 0.07
CA PRO A 108 -4.27 11.92 -0.24
C PRO A 108 -4.97 10.56 -0.34
N ARG A 109 -6.18 10.43 0.24
CA ARG A 109 -6.98 9.19 0.27
C ARG A 109 -7.12 8.52 -1.10
N ARG A 110 -7.25 9.30 -2.17
CA ARG A 110 -7.33 8.83 -3.57
C ARG A 110 -6.14 7.96 -4.03
N HIS A 111 -5.00 8.07 -3.38
CA HIS A 111 -3.79 7.31 -3.69
C HIS A 111 -3.53 6.15 -2.72
N SER A 112 -4.38 5.98 -1.71
CA SER A 112 -4.21 4.99 -0.64
C SER A 112 -4.14 3.55 -1.17
N ILE A 113 -5.02 3.19 -2.11
CA ILE A 113 -5.05 1.85 -2.74
C ILE A 113 -3.76 1.56 -3.52
N TYR A 114 -3.29 2.52 -4.32
CA TYR A 114 -2.07 2.35 -5.11
C TYR A 114 -0.83 2.17 -4.20
N LEU A 115 -0.69 3.03 -3.20
CA LEU A 115 0.45 2.99 -2.28
C LEU A 115 0.42 1.74 -1.39
N SER A 116 -0.74 1.36 -0.87
CA SER A 116 -0.89 0.13 -0.07
C SER A 116 -0.61 -1.12 -0.90
N THR A 117 -1.09 -1.18 -2.15
CA THR A 117 -0.80 -2.29 -3.07
C THR A 117 0.69 -2.45 -3.34
N LEU A 118 1.40 -1.34 -3.57
CA LEU A 118 2.85 -1.36 -3.74
C LEU A 118 3.58 -1.81 -2.47
N LEU A 119 3.21 -1.26 -1.30
CA LEU A 119 3.81 -1.63 -0.02
C LEU A 119 3.63 -3.11 0.28
N LEU A 120 2.41 -3.62 0.17
CA LEU A 120 2.10 -5.03 0.43
C LEU A 120 2.81 -5.96 -0.54
N SER A 121 2.80 -5.64 -1.84
CA SER A 121 3.54 -6.40 -2.85
C SER A 121 5.03 -6.47 -2.51
N SER A 122 5.59 -5.37 -2.02
CA SER A 122 7.00 -5.28 -1.66
C SER A 122 7.33 -6.04 -0.37
N PHE A 123 6.47 -5.97 0.66
CA PHE A 123 6.62 -6.74 1.89
C PHE A 123 6.53 -8.26 1.65
N PHE A 124 5.59 -8.72 0.82
CA PHE A 124 5.49 -10.14 0.49
C PHE A 124 6.68 -10.64 -0.35
N LYS A 125 7.19 -9.82 -1.28
CA LYS A 125 8.43 -10.13 -2.02
C LYS A 125 9.61 -10.32 -1.08
N ASN A 126 9.70 -9.50 -0.03
CA ASN A 126 10.76 -9.56 0.96
C ASN A 126 10.48 -10.58 2.09
N ARG A 127 9.48 -11.46 1.95
CA ARG A 127 9.09 -12.47 2.95
C ARG A 127 8.82 -11.89 4.35
N ARG A 128 8.20 -10.71 4.40
CA ARG A 128 7.80 -10.02 5.65
C ARG A 128 6.27 -9.98 5.79
N PRO A 129 5.60 -11.13 6.00
CA PRO A 129 4.13 -11.19 6.05
C PRO A 129 3.54 -10.48 7.27
N LYS A 130 4.26 -10.42 8.41
CA LYS A 130 3.81 -9.73 9.63
C LYS A 130 3.64 -8.22 9.39
N ASP A 131 4.62 -7.63 8.71
CA ASP A 131 4.63 -6.21 8.40
C ASP A 131 3.59 -5.86 7.33
N ALA A 132 3.41 -6.76 6.35
CA ALA A 132 2.30 -6.66 5.42
C ALA A 132 0.94 -6.66 6.14
N MET A 133 0.79 -7.46 7.19
CA MET A 133 -0.45 -7.50 7.98
C MET A 133 -0.69 -6.19 8.74
N GLU A 134 0.35 -5.52 9.25
CA GLU A 134 0.21 -4.21 9.89
C GLU A 134 -0.29 -3.14 8.90
N VAL A 135 0.24 -3.14 7.68
CA VAL A 135 -0.27 -2.28 6.60
C VAL A 135 -1.72 -2.61 6.26
N TYR A 136 -2.07 -3.90 6.14
CA TYR A 136 -3.44 -4.31 5.85
C TYR A 136 -4.41 -3.84 6.95
N ARG A 137 -4.08 -4.04 8.23
CA ARG A 137 -4.91 -3.58 9.36
C ARG A 137 -5.10 -2.06 9.35
N TRP A 138 -4.07 -1.30 8.97
CA TRP A 138 -4.19 0.15 8.81
C TRP A 138 -5.18 0.51 7.70
N VAL A 139 -5.11 -0.15 6.54
CA VAL A 139 -6.06 0.05 5.43
C VAL A 139 -7.49 -0.31 5.87
N CYS A 140 -7.67 -1.42 6.59
CA CYS A 140 -8.97 -1.83 7.13
C CYS A 140 -9.60 -0.81 8.09
N LYS A 141 -8.77 -0.06 8.82
CA LYS A 141 -9.25 0.97 9.75
C LYS A 141 -9.70 2.24 9.02
N GLU A 142 -9.03 2.60 7.93
CA GLU A 142 -9.28 3.86 7.24
C GLU A 142 -10.44 3.79 6.24
N GLU A 143 -10.49 2.74 5.39
CA GLU A 143 -11.48 2.63 4.32
C GLU A 143 -11.84 1.15 4.03
N GLU A 144 -13.10 0.79 4.22
CA GLU A 144 -13.60 -0.58 4.06
C GLU A 144 -13.54 -1.07 2.60
N GLU A 145 -13.82 -0.20 1.63
CA GLU A 145 -13.76 -0.53 0.20
C GLU A 145 -12.33 -0.90 -0.23
N ASN A 146 -11.33 -0.12 0.22
CA ASN A 146 -9.92 -0.40 -0.02
C ASN A 146 -9.48 -1.72 0.62
N ALA A 147 -10.03 -2.06 1.79
CA ALA A 147 -9.73 -3.31 2.47
C ALA A 147 -10.13 -4.53 1.63
N VAL A 148 -11.23 -4.44 0.89
CA VAL A 148 -11.68 -5.52 -0.01
C VAL A 148 -10.77 -5.64 -1.22
N GLU A 149 -10.42 -4.51 -1.85
CA GLU A 149 -9.56 -4.50 -3.04
C GLU A 149 -8.15 -5.03 -2.74
N VAL A 150 -7.57 -4.55 -1.64
CA VAL A 150 -6.21 -4.88 -1.24
C VAL A 150 -6.13 -6.25 -0.56
N GLY A 151 -7.23 -6.72 0.06
CA GLY A 151 -7.23 -7.99 0.79
C GLY A 151 -6.95 -9.21 -0.08
N LYS A 152 -7.30 -9.20 -1.37
CA LYS A 152 -6.98 -10.31 -2.30
C LYS A 152 -5.47 -10.52 -2.42
N LEU A 153 -4.73 -9.42 -2.58
CA LEU A 153 -3.26 -9.42 -2.63
C LEU A 153 -2.68 -9.98 -1.34
N VAL A 154 -3.27 -9.60 -0.20
CA VAL A 154 -2.85 -10.06 1.13
C VAL A 154 -3.04 -11.56 1.29
N VAL A 155 -4.20 -12.11 0.93
CA VAL A 155 -4.45 -13.56 0.98
C VAL A 155 -3.44 -14.33 0.13
N VAL A 156 -3.25 -13.91 -1.13
CA VAL A 156 -2.28 -14.55 -2.04
C VAL A 156 -0.86 -14.46 -1.49
N GLY A 157 -0.47 -13.28 -0.98
CA GLY A 157 0.84 -13.03 -0.39
C GLY A 157 1.13 -13.90 0.84
N LEU A 158 0.15 -14.03 1.75
CA LEU A 158 0.25 -14.85 2.95
C LEU A 158 0.34 -16.34 2.61
N CYS A 159 -0.53 -16.85 1.73
CA CYS A 159 -0.44 -18.24 1.25
C CYS A 159 0.91 -18.55 0.59
N ARG A 160 1.48 -17.59 -0.15
CA ARG A 160 2.83 -17.73 -0.75
C ARG A 160 3.93 -17.80 0.31
N CYS A 161 3.75 -17.13 1.45
CA CYS A 161 4.69 -17.14 2.56
C CYS A 161 4.49 -18.31 3.54
N GLY A 162 3.47 -19.15 3.34
CA GLY A 162 3.13 -20.24 4.26
C GLY A 162 2.30 -19.81 5.46
N GLU A 163 1.89 -18.54 5.53
CA GLU A 163 1.07 -18.01 6.63
C GLU A 163 -0.43 -18.30 6.37
N VAL A 164 -0.77 -19.58 6.20
CA VAL A 164 -2.10 -20.01 5.74
C VAL A 164 -3.19 -19.64 6.76
N LYS A 165 -2.91 -19.77 8.06
CA LYS A 165 -3.84 -19.37 9.12
C LYS A 165 -4.23 -17.89 9.04
N GLU A 166 -3.23 -17.01 8.91
CA GLU A 166 -3.46 -15.57 8.75
C GLU A 166 -4.17 -15.27 7.42
N ALA A 167 -3.83 -15.98 6.35
CA ALA A 167 -4.55 -15.88 5.08
C ALA A 167 -6.04 -16.20 5.26
N MET A 168 -6.38 -17.24 6.03
CA MET A 168 -7.75 -17.61 6.34
C MET A 168 -8.47 -16.55 7.19
N CYS A 169 -7.79 -15.93 8.15
CA CYS A 169 -8.32 -14.77 8.88
C CYS A 169 -8.72 -13.64 7.94
N VAL A 170 -7.86 -13.32 6.95
CA VAL A 170 -8.15 -12.29 5.94
C VAL A 170 -9.30 -12.72 5.02
N VAL A 171 -9.38 -14.00 4.62
CA VAL A 171 -10.51 -14.52 3.84
C VAL A 171 -11.82 -14.32 4.59
N ARG A 172 -11.90 -14.71 5.87
CA ARG A 172 -13.09 -14.51 6.71
C ARG A 172 -13.50 -13.03 6.75
N ASP A 173 -12.53 -12.17 7.01
CA ASP A 173 -12.69 -10.74 7.07
C ASP A 173 -13.27 -10.18 5.76
N LEU A 174 -12.79 -10.68 4.62
CA LEU A 174 -13.29 -10.28 3.31
C LEU A 174 -14.70 -10.82 3.02
N VAL A 175 -14.99 -12.08 3.36
CA VAL A 175 -16.34 -12.66 3.24
C VAL A 175 -17.37 -11.83 4.01
N ARG A 176 -17.01 -11.40 5.23
CA ARG A 176 -17.91 -10.60 6.07
C ARG A 176 -18.12 -9.18 5.53
N ARG A 177 -17.09 -8.58 4.90
CA ARG A 177 -17.13 -7.22 4.35
C ARG A 177 -17.74 -7.15 2.93
N SER A 178 -17.70 -8.24 2.17
CA SER A 178 -18.11 -8.23 0.74
C SER A 178 -19.61 -8.24 0.50
N GLY A 179 -20.44 -8.61 1.49
CA GLY A 179 -21.90 -8.53 1.41
C GLY A 179 -22.52 -9.22 0.18
N GLY A 180 -22.01 -10.38 -0.23
CA GLY A 180 -22.48 -11.14 -1.39
C GLY A 180 -21.86 -10.76 -2.73
N LYS A 181 -21.01 -9.73 -2.81
CA LYS A 181 -20.23 -9.44 -4.02
C LYS A 181 -19.07 -10.41 -4.17
N ARG A 182 -18.77 -10.78 -5.43
CA ARG A 182 -17.70 -11.70 -5.81
C ARG A 182 -16.31 -11.10 -5.50
N PHE A 183 -15.86 -11.19 -4.25
CA PHE A 183 -14.55 -10.69 -3.85
C PHE A 183 -13.44 -11.69 -4.18
N VAL A 184 -13.72 -13.00 -4.15
CA VAL A 184 -12.71 -14.04 -4.42
C VAL A 184 -12.59 -14.28 -5.92
N ASP A 185 -11.44 -13.91 -6.49
CA ASP A 185 -11.10 -14.31 -7.86
C ASP A 185 -10.55 -15.75 -7.89
N ALA A 186 -10.32 -16.27 -9.10
CA ALA A 186 -9.79 -17.61 -9.29
C ALA A 186 -8.37 -17.78 -8.71
N GLU A 187 -7.59 -16.70 -8.63
CA GLU A 187 -6.22 -16.73 -8.10
C GLU A 187 -6.22 -16.88 -6.58
N VAL A 188 -7.02 -16.08 -5.86
CA VAL A 188 -7.20 -16.18 -4.40
C VAL A 188 -7.63 -17.60 -4.02
N ARG A 189 -8.66 -18.14 -4.69
CA ARG A 189 -9.15 -19.50 -4.43
C ARG A 189 -8.06 -20.55 -4.66
N LYS A 190 -7.32 -20.43 -5.75
CA LYS A 190 -6.20 -21.33 -6.05
C LYS A 190 -5.17 -21.29 -4.91
N TRP A 191 -4.73 -20.11 -4.49
CA TRP A 191 -3.71 -20.00 -3.44
C TRP A 191 -4.19 -20.47 -2.07
N VAL A 192 -5.45 -20.21 -1.71
CA VAL A 192 -6.07 -20.76 -0.48
C VAL A 192 -6.09 -22.29 -0.54
N TYR A 193 -6.50 -22.86 -1.66
CA TYR A 193 -6.49 -24.32 -1.87
C TYR A 193 -5.07 -24.89 -1.71
N TRP A 194 -4.09 -24.37 -2.44
CA TRP A 194 -2.69 -24.84 -2.34
C TRP A 194 -2.09 -24.61 -0.94
N GLY A 195 -2.47 -23.52 -0.27
CA GLY A 195 -2.07 -23.25 1.11
C GLY A 195 -2.56 -24.35 2.05
N LEU A 196 -3.85 -24.67 2.02
CA LEU A 196 -4.42 -25.73 2.85
C LEU A 196 -3.85 -27.12 2.55
N ILE A 197 -3.58 -27.43 1.28
CA ILE A 197 -2.92 -28.70 0.90
C ILE A 197 -1.51 -28.80 1.49
N ARG A 198 -0.74 -27.70 1.53
CA ARG A 198 0.61 -27.68 2.14
C ARG A 198 0.60 -27.94 3.65
N GLU A 199 -0.49 -27.57 4.31
CA GLU A 199 -0.75 -27.86 5.73
C GLU A 199 -1.35 -29.27 5.94
N ALA A 200 -1.40 -30.12 4.91
CA ALA A 200 -2.05 -31.44 4.92
C ALA A 200 -3.57 -31.43 5.18
N ARG A 201 -4.24 -30.29 4.95
CA ARG A 201 -5.66 -30.04 5.21
C ARG A 201 -6.53 -30.22 3.96
N VAL A 202 -6.52 -31.43 3.41
CA VAL A 202 -7.14 -31.73 2.09
C VAL A 202 -8.66 -31.58 2.11
N LYS A 203 -9.32 -32.04 3.18
CA LYS A 203 -10.78 -31.96 3.30
C LYS A 203 -11.24 -30.51 3.35
N GLU A 204 -10.56 -29.69 4.14
CA GLU A 204 -10.83 -28.28 4.31
C GLU A 204 -10.54 -27.51 3.02
N ALA A 205 -9.46 -27.84 2.31
CA ALA A 205 -9.15 -27.26 1.00
C ALA A 205 -10.31 -27.42 0.01
N ILE A 206 -10.92 -28.61 -0.04
CA ILE A 206 -12.06 -28.88 -0.92
C ILE A 206 -13.30 -28.11 -0.46
N LEU A 207 -13.61 -28.14 0.84
CA LEU A 207 -14.80 -27.49 1.39
C LEU A 207 -14.74 -25.96 1.23
N VAL A 208 -13.62 -25.35 1.63
CA VAL A 208 -13.40 -23.90 1.49
C VAL A 208 -13.36 -23.52 0.01
N GLY A 209 -12.66 -24.28 -0.84
CA GLY A 209 -12.60 -24.01 -2.28
C GLY A 209 -13.98 -24.00 -2.95
N LYS A 210 -14.87 -24.92 -2.56
CA LYS A 210 -16.27 -24.95 -3.01
C LYS A 210 -17.10 -23.81 -2.41
N ALA A 211 -16.92 -23.49 -1.13
CA ALA A 211 -17.65 -22.38 -0.50
C ALA A 211 -17.32 -21.03 -1.17
N LEU A 212 -16.05 -20.79 -1.52
CA LEU A 212 -15.61 -19.59 -2.24
C LEU A 212 -16.04 -19.57 -3.74
N LEU A 213 -16.72 -20.61 -4.23
CA LEU A 213 -17.33 -20.66 -5.57
C LEU A 213 -18.81 -20.26 -5.55
N LEU A 214 -19.51 -20.56 -4.45
CA LEU A 214 -20.94 -20.34 -4.33
C LEU A 214 -21.21 -18.87 -4.04
N VAL A 215 -22.06 -18.24 -4.85
CA VAL A 215 -22.46 -16.83 -4.69
C VAL A 215 -23.66 -16.77 -3.75
N GLY A 216 -23.59 -15.94 -2.72
CA GLY A 216 -24.72 -15.67 -1.80
C GLY A 216 -24.76 -16.51 -0.52
N ASP A 217 -23.82 -17.44 -0.34
CA ASP A 217 -23.67 -18.25 0.88
C ASP A 217 -22.56 -17.72 1.82
N ASP A 218 -22.30 -16.41 1.80
CA ASP A 218 -21.21 -15.77 2.55
C ASP A 218 -21.23 -16.11 4.05
N LEU A 219 -22.41 -16.24 4.66
CA LEU A 219 -22.54 -16.64 6.07
C LEU A 219 -22.01 -18.05 6.32
N LYS A 220 -22.45 -19.04 5.51
CA LYS A 220 -21.97 -20.43 5.61
C LYS A 220 -20.48 -20.54 5.29
N CYS A 221 -20.01 -19.75 4.32
CA CYS A 221 -18.60 -19.67 3.99
C CYS A 221 -17.80 -19.12 5.18
N ALA A 222 -18.26 -18.07 5.85
CA ALA A 222 -17.61 -17.49 7.01
C ALA A 222 -17.57 -18.50 8.18
N GLU A 223 -18.66 -19.21 8.46
CA GLU A 223 -18.71 -20.26 9.49
C GLU A 223 -17.75 -21.42 9.21
N LEU A 224 -17.67 -21.87 7.95
CA LEU A 224 -16.69 -22.89 7.55
C LEU A 224 -15.26 -22.39 7.73
N VAL A 225 -14.97 -21.15 7.30
CA VAL A 225 -13.63 -20.55 7.49
C VAL A 225 -13.30 -20.39 8.97
N ASP A 226 -14.26 -19.98 9.80
CA ASP A 226 -14.08 -19.86 11.26
C ASP A 226 -13.74 -21.21 11.91
N ARG A 227 -14.44 -22.29 11.53
CA ARG A 227 -14.11 -23.65 11.99
C ARG A 227 -12.69 -24.04 11.61
N VAL A 228 -12.32 -23.83 10.35
CA VAL A 228 -10.97 -24.12 9.85
C VAL A 228 -9.91 -23.33 10.63
N ILE A 229 -10.16 -22.06 10.96
CA ILE A 229 -9.25 -21.23 11.77
C ILE A 229 -9.12 -21.75 13.21
N GLN A 230 -10.20 -22.25 13.81
CA GLN A 230 -10.16 -22.81 15.17
C GLN A 230 -9.33 -24.09 15.22
N GLU A 231 -9.44 -24.95 14.21
CA GLU A 231 -8.66 -26.19 14.08
C GLU A 231 -7.15 -25.94 13.86
N PHE A 232 -6.72 -24.73 13.47
CA PHE A 232 -5.30 -24.34 13.45
C PHE A 232 -4.70 -24.06 14.84
N LYS A 233 -5.44 -24.28 15.93
CA LYS A 233 -4.96 -24.09 17.32
C LYS A 233 -4.57 -25.39 18.01
N GLU A 234 -4.86 -26.53 17.40
CA GLU A 234 -4.44 -27.88 17.84
C GLU A 234 -3.17 -28.30 17.09
#